data_AF-A0A9P8EG52-F1
#
_entry.id   AF-A0A9P8EG52-F1
#
_cell.length_a   1.000
_cell.length_b   1.000
_cell.length_c   1.000
_cell.angle_alpha   90.00
_cell.angle_beta   90.00
_cell.angle_gamma   90.00
#
_symmetry.space_group_name_H-M   'P 1'
#
loop_
_entity.id
_entity.type
_entity.pdbx_description
1 polymer ?
#
loop_
_entity_poly.entity_id
_entity_poly.type
_entity_poly.pdbx_seq_one_letter_code
_entity_poly.pdbx_strand_id
1 'polypeptide(L)'
;MDTSADIKHANTELREKRSTMAFLDTQREMVVRELEIMTEHLTRAKESNKPLDISQLKSEILQDFAHSLQKLKDSLGSQIEDLVHKRNELTDDISNLIQVKDKGLQEFESLSSKNLQLAELNNQLVSGIQDLYKSQNSKSGGIERSPLTNGLGIYNGSNRGDMSSLHSSSLQESTSLHDLLPHAADAEPATVLTAPQVVNIRKGQPKKFNWKKGSSGLAKNVTKGLKGAFAGNNDRGVPIKADGSYDITGMPYSQMQAGPGAIMGDQPLNRAGDAKSFGFFSSNQKNGLKPGAQGAHGKNGSSSNLLAENPSVLFGSDLRERCDYEKRVLPSIVTHCVEEVEKRGMDMEGIYRKSGGSGQVKLIQQGFEKDGAYDISDPDLDIHAVTSALKQYFRKLPNPLITYEAYDPLLEAAQITEKEKQVPAIKAALEAMPQAHHDVLEYLVQHLCRVVKQESENLMTPLNLSVVFAPTILRPLSIEREMSDMQAQRMAVQALLEHADSIFEN
;
A
#
# COMPACT_ATOMS: atom_id res chain seq x y z
N MET A 1 -22.82 -11.72 -23.09
CA MET A 1 -21.90 -11.40 -24.21
C MET A 1 -20.51 -11.81 -23.78
N ASP A 2 -19.72 -12.34 -24.71
CA ASP A 2 -18.58 -13.20 -24.39
C ASP A 2 -17.27 -12.43 -24.28
N THR A 3 -17.15 -11.65 -23.21
CA THR A 3 -15.99 -10.76 -22.96
C THR A 3 -14.66 -11.52 -22.92
N SER A 4 -14.68 -12.84 -22.65
CA SER A 4 -13.48 -13.68 -22.66
C SER A 4 -13.02 -14.01 -24.09
N ALA A 5 -13.96 -14.29 -25.00
CA ALA A 5 -13.67 -14.45 -26.42
C ALA A 5 -13.17 -13.14 -27.04
N ASP A 6 -13.83 -12.01 -26.74
CA ASP A 6 -13.45 -10.70 -27.26
C ASP A 6 -12.03 -10.29 -26.82
N ILE A 7 -11.67 -10.49 -25.56
CA ILE A 7 -10.32 -10.23 -25.04
C ILE A 7 -9.27 -11.14 -25.70
N LYS A 8 -9.60 -12.42 -25.96
CA LYS A 8 -8.68 -13.34 -26.67
C LYS A 8 -8.47 -12.90 -28.11
N HIS A 9 -9.53 -12.53 -28.83
CA HIS A 9 -9.46 -12.01 -30.20
C HIS A 9 -8.63 -10.73 -30.29
N ALA A 10 -8.85 -9.79 -29.36
CA ALA A 10 -8.06 -8.56 -29.29
C ALA A 10 -6.56 -8.86 -29.05
N ASN A 11 -6.23 -9.82 -28.18
CA ASN A 11 -4.84 -10.22 -27.95
C ASN A 11 -4.18 -10.90 -29.16
N THR A 12 -4.92 -11.73 -29.93
CA THR A 12 -4.39 -12.33 -31.16
C THR A 12 -4.14 -11.29 -32.24
N GLU A 13 -5.09 -10.37 -32.47
CA GLU A 13 -4.94 -9.30 -33.46
C GLU A 13 -3.80 -8.33 -33.10
N LEU A 14 -3.63 -8.01 -31.82
CA LEU A 14 -2.53 -7.17 -31.32
C LEU A 14 -1.17 -7.88 -31.47
N ARG A 15 -1.10 -9.20 -31.26
CA ARG A 15 0.09 -10.01 -31.53
C ARG A 15 0.45 -10.04 -33.01
N GLU A 16 -0.53 -10.20 -33.90
CA GLU A 16 -0.33 -10.15 -35.35
C GLU A 16 0.18 -8.77 -35.80
N LYS A 17 -0.43 -7.68 -35.31
CA LYS A 17 0.02 -6.31 -35.60
C LYS A 17 1.44 -6.03 -35.11
N ARG A 18 1.82 -6.51 -33.92
CA ARG A 18 3.22 -6.44 -33.45
C ARG A 18 4.17 -7.24 -34.34
N SER A 19 3.75 -8.41 -34.82
CA SER A 19 4.55 -9.23 -35.73
C SER A 19 4.75 -8.56 -37.10
N THR A 20 3.72 -7.90 -37.66
CA THR A 20 3.85 -7.16 -38.93
C THR A 20 4.67 -5.89 -38.78
N MET A 21 4.54 -5.17 -37.65
CA MET A 21 5.37 -4.01 -37.35
C MET A 21 6.86 -4.38 -37.28
N ALA A 22 7.23 -5.43 -36.53
CA ALA A 22 8.62 -5.90 -36.43
C ALA A 22 9.20 -6.34 -37.80
N PHE A 23 8.38 -6.94 -38.67
CA PHE A 23 8.80 -7.28 -40.04
C PHE A 23 9.05 -6.01 -40.89
N LEU A 24 8.18 -5.01 -40.80
CA LEU A 24 8.32 -3.77 -41.57
C LEU A 24 9.49 -2.91 -41.06
N ASP A 25 9.72 -2.86 -39.75
CA ASP A 25 10.85 -2.14 -39.16
C ASP A 25 12.19 -2.80 -39.53
N THR A 26 12.30 -4.13 -39.47
CA THR A 26 13.52 -4.84 -39.93
C THR A 26 13.75 -4.69 -41.43
N GLN A 27 12.69 -4.70 -42.26
CA GLN A 27 12.80 -4.41 -43.69
C GLN A 27 13.26 -2.97 -43.95
N ARG A 28 12.77 -1.99 -43.17
CA ARG A 28 13.19 -0.59 -43.25
C ARG A 28 14.66 -0.42 -42.86
N GLU A 29 15.11 -1.00 -41.75
CA GLU A 29 16.50 -0.92 -41.29
C GLU A 29 17.46 -1.54 -42.32
N MET A 30 17.10 -2.67 -42.92
CA MET A 30 17.89 -3.31 -43.98
C MET A 30 18.08 -2.37 -45.19
N VAL A 31 17.01 -1.73 -45.66
CA VAL A 31 17.07 -0.79 -46.80
C VAL A 31 17.85 0.48 -46.45
N VAL A 32 17.69 1.02 -45.23
CA VAL A 32 18.49 2.16 -44.75
C VAL A 32 19.98 1.80 -44.75
N ARG A 33 20.35 0.61 -44.25
CA ARG A 33 21.76 0.19 -44.18
C ARG A 33 22.36 -0.08 -45.55
N GLU A 34 21.59 -0.62 -46.50
CA GLU A 34 22.00 -0.75 -47.90
C GLU A 34 22.32 0.62 -48.53
N LEU A 35 21.45 1.60 -48.33
CA LEU A 35 21.64 2.98 -48.83
C LEU A 35 22.85 3.68 -48.18
N GLU A 36 23.08 3.48 -46.89
CA GLU A 36 24.26 4.02 -46.18
C GLU A 36 25.57 3.46 -46.76
N ILE A 37 25.66 2.13 -46.93
CA ILE A 37 26.86 1.48 -47.46
C ILE A 37 27.11 1.91 -48.91
N MET A 38 26.06 1.98 -49.75
CA MET A 38 26.18 2.52 -51.10
C MET A 38 26.67 3.98 -51.12
N THR A 39 26.20 4.80 -50.18
CA THR A 39 26.59 6.21 -50.07
C THR A 39 28.06 6.35 -49.67
N GLU A 40 28.51 5.58 -48.66
CA GLU A 40 29.89 5.58 -48.17
C GLU A 40 30.88 5.17 -49.28
N HIS A 41 30.55 4.11 -50.02
CA HIS A 41 31.32 3.62 -51.16
C HIS A 41 31.38 4.64 -52.32
N LEU A 42 30.27 5.33 -52.63
CA LEU A 42 30.26 6.41 -53.61
C LEU A 42 31.10 7.63 -53.18
N THR A 43 31.08 8.01 -51.89
CA THR A 43 31.94 9.08 -51.37
C THR A 43 33.42 8.71 -51.45
N ARG A 44 33.78 7.49 -51.04
CA ARG A 44 35.17 6.99 -51.08
C ARG A 44 35.71 6.90 -52.51
N ALA A 45 34.88 6.44 -53.46
CA ALA A 45 35.24 6.42 -54.87
C ALA A 45 35.46 7.83 -55.44
N LYS A 46 34.59 8.79 -55.09
CA LYS A 46 34.69 10.21 -55.50
C LYS A 46 35.98 10.88 -54.98
N GLU A 47 36.41 10.56 -53.75
CA GLU A 47 37.67 11.05 -53.17
C GLU A 47 38.91 10.43 -53.83
N SER A 48 38.82 9.20 -54.32
CA SER A 48 39.95 8.47 -54.92
C SER A 48 40.42 9.01 -56.28
N ASN A 49 39.58 9.80 -56.96
CA ASN A 49 39.82 10.41 -58.29
C ASN A 49 40.23 9.41 -59.41
N LYS A 50 39.92 8.11 -59.24
CA LYS A 50 40.12 7.05 -60.22
C LYS A 50 38.84 6.80 -61.04
N PRO A 51 38.94 6.26 -62.27
CA PRO A 51 37.76 5.81 -63.01
C PRO A 51 37.02 4.70 -62.23
N LEU A 52 35.71 4.86 -62.07
CA LEU A 52 34.83 4.00 -61.29
C LEU A 52 34.56 2.67 -62.00
N ASP A 53 35.14 1.58 -61.51
CA ASP A 53 34.74 0.23 -61.92
C ASP A 53 33.50 -0.22 -61.15
N ILE A 54 32.37 -0.20 -61.85
CA ILE A 54 31.04 -0.58 -61.32
C ILE A 54 31.00 -2.06 -60.89
N SER A 55 31.79 -2.93 -61.53
CA SER A 55 31.82 -4.36 -61.22
C SER A 55 32.57 -4.64 -59.91
N GLN A 56 33.71 -3.98 -59.71
CA GLN A 56 34.48 -4.05 -58.47
C GLN A 56 33.69 -3.42 -57.31
N LEU A 57 33.14 -2.21 -57.50
CA LEU A 57 32.34 -1.52 -56.49
C LEU A 57 31.15 -2.37 -56.02
N LYS A 58 30.44 -3.03 -56.95
CA LYS A 58 29.34 -3.94 -56.61
C LYS A 58 29.80 -5.15 -55.80
N SER A 59 30.98 -5.70 -56.09
CA SER A 59 31.53 -6.82 -55.32
C SER A 59 31.92 -6.41 -53.90
N GLU A 60 32.55 -5.25 -53.74
CA GLU A 60 32.97 -4.71 -52.44
C GLU A 60 31.74 -4.37 -51.56
N ILE A 61 30.74 -3.69 -52.12
CA ILE A 61 29.47 -3.39 -51.42
C ILE A 61 28.76 -4.67 -50.97
N LEU A 62 28.66 -5.70 -51.84
CA LEU A 62 28.01 -6.97 -51.48
C LEU A 62 28.76 -7.72 -50.37
N GLN A 63 30.10 -7.66 -50.37
CA GLN A 63 30.92 -8.28 -49.34
C GLN A 63 30.81 -7.56 -47.99
N ASP A 64 30.85 -6.22 -47.98
CA ASP A 64 30.69 -5.40 -46.78
C ASP A 64 29.27 -5.52 -46.19
N PHE A 65 28.24 -5.58 -47.05
CA PHE A 65 26.85 -5.79 -46.64
C PHE A 65 26.65 -7.18 -46.04
N ALA A 66 27.17 -8.24 -46.68
CA ALA A 66 27.12 -9.60 -46.14
C ALA A 66 27.83 -9.72 -44.78
N HIS A 67 29.01 -9.11 -44.63
CA HIS A 67 29.73 -9.08 -43.36
C HIS A 67 28.98 -8.27 -42.28
N SER A 68 28.33 -7.16 -42.66
CA SER A 68 27.52 -6.35 -41.75
C SER A 68 26.28 -7.11 -41.27
N LEU A 69 25.57 -7.78 -42.17
CA LEU A 69 24.43 -8.65 -41.83
C LEU A 69 24.84 -9.82 -40.93
N GLN A 70 25.98 -10.46 -41.20
CA GLN A 70 26.47 -11.55 -40.36
C GLN A 70 26.80 -11.05 -38.94
N LYS A 71 27.51 -9.92 -38.81
CA LYS A 71 27.80 -9.30 -37.50
C LYS A 71 26.53 -8.89 -36.74
N LEU A 72 25.52 -8.35 -37.44
CA LEU A 72 24.23 -7.98 -36.85
C LEU A 72 23.47 -9.23 -36.37
N LYS A 73 23.43 -10.29 -37.18
CA LYS A 73 22.83 -11.58 -36.84
C LYS A 73 23.47 -12.19 -35.60
N ASP A 74 24.80 -12.19 -35.50
CA ASP A 74 25.51 -12.78 -34.36
C ASP A 74 25.28 -11.95 -33.07
N SER A 75 25.25 -10.62 -33.19
CA SER A 75 24.95 -9.72 -32.06
C SER A 75 23.50 -9.82 -31.57
N LEU A 76 22.52 -9.85 -32.48
CA LEU A 76 21.11 -9.99 -32.12
C LEU A 76 20.78 -11.43 -31.68
N GLY A 77 21.46 -12.44 -32.21
CA GLY A 77 21.30 -13.84 -31.79
C GLY A 77 21.56 -14.01 -30.30
N SER A 78 22.70 -13.51 -29.81
CA SER A 78 23.04 -13.52 -28.37
C SER A 78 21.97 -12.81 -27.53
N GLN A 79 21.54 -11.60 -27.94
CA GLN A 79 20.52 -10.84 -27.21
C GLN A 79 19.14 -11.56 -27.18
N ILE A 80 18.78 -12.24 -28.26
CA ILE A 80 17.55 -13.04 -28.34
C ILE A 80 17.65 -14.26 -27.41
N GLU A 81 18.79 -14.94 -27.36
CA GLU A 81 19.04 -16.06 -26.44
C GLU A 81 18.93 -15.62 -24.97
N ASP A 82 19.57 -14.51 -24.60
CA ASP A 82 19.48 -13.90 -23.26
C ASP A 82 18.03 -13.53 -22.89
N LEU A 83 17.28 -12.90 -23.80
CA LEU A 83 15.88 -12.54 -23.59
C LEU A 83 14.96 -13.77 -23.51
N VAL A 84 15.26 -14.84 -24.27
CA VAL A 84 14.54 -16.12 -24.19
C VAL A 84 14.81 -16.80 -22.85
N HIS A 85 16.05 -16.80 -22.35
CA HIS A 85 16.38 -17.29 -21.02
C HIS A 85 15.63 -16.52 -19.93
N LYS A 86 15.71 -15.18 -19.94
CA LYS A 86 15.03 -14.33 -18.96
C LYS A 86 13.50 -14.46 -19.00
N ARG A 87 12.91 -14.66 -20.17
CA ARG A 87 11.48 -14.97 -20.31
C ARG A 87 11.13 -16.32 -19.67
N ASN A 88 11.97 -17.34 -19.85
CA ASN A 88 11.72 -18.67 -19.28
C ASN A 88 11.79 -18.62 -17.74
N GLU A 89 12.83 -18.01 -17.19
CA GLU A 89 13.00 -17.76 -15.75
C GLU A 89 11.77 -17.07 -15.15
N LEU A 90 11.32 -15.95 -15.74
CA LEU A 90 10.10 -15.26 -15.30
C LEU A 90 8.82 -16.11 -15.45
N THR A 91 8.78 -17.06 -16.38
CA THR A 91 7.63 -17.98 -16.55
C THR A 91 7.59 -19.04 -15.45
N ASP A 92 8.77 -19.53 -15.05
CA ASP A 92 8.90 -20.47 -13.93
C ASP A 92 8.58 -19.77 -12.59
N ASP A 93 9.05 -18.54 -12.38
CA ASP A 93 8.71 -17.72 -11.22
C ASP A 93 7.21 -17.44 -11.10
N ILE A 94 6.55 -17.07 -12.21
CA ILE A 94 5.08 -16.90 -12.23
C ILE A 94 4.38 -18.21 -11.84
N SER A 95 4.87 -19.35 -12.32
CA SER A 95 4.32 -20.67 -12.01
C SER A 95 4.48 -21.01 -10.52
N ASN A 96 5.66 -20.75 -9.95
CA ASN A 96 5.95 -20.90 -8.53
C ASN A 96 5.04 -20.00 -7.66
N LEU A 97 4.89 -18.72 -8.02
CA LEU A 97 4.04 -17.76 -7.32
C LEU A 97 2.56 -18.15 -7.35
N ILE A 98 2.07 -18.68 -8.48
CA ILE A 98 0.71 -19.23 -8.60
C ILE A 98 0.53 -20.39 -7.61
N GLN A 99 1.47 -21.34 -7.58
CA GLN A 99 1.41 -22.51 -6.69
C GLN A 99 1.43 -22.10 -5.20
N VAL A 100 2.30 -21.16 -4.81
CA VAL A 100 2.35 -20.63 -3.43
C VAL A 100 1.05 -19.94 -3.05
N LYS A 101 0.48 -19.12 -3.94
CA LYS A 101 -0.80 -18.44 -3.74
C LYS A 101 -1.97 -19.43 -3.62
N ASP A 102 -2.01 -20.48 -4.43
CA ASP A 102 -3.06 -21.51 -4.35
C ASP A 102 -2.94 -22.36 -3.07
N LYS A 103 -1.72 -22.71 -2.65
CA LYS A 103 -1.47 -23.36 -1.35
C LYS A 103 -1.93 -22.47 -0.18
N GLY A 104 -1.60 -21.18 -0.21
CA GLY A 104 -2.02 -20.23 0.82
C GLY A 104 -3.54 -20.08 0.92
N LEU A 105 -4.25 -20.11 -0.21
CA LEU A 105 -5.72 -20.13 -0.24
C LEU A 105 -6.29 -21.41 0.40
N GLN A 106 -5.71 -22.58 0.11
CA GLN A 106 -6.13 -23.85 0.69
C GLN A 106 -5.91 -23.91 2.22
N GLU A 107 -4.78 -23.40 2.70
CA GLU A 107 -4.50 -23.28 4.14
C GLU A 107 -5.45 -22.29 4.83
N PHE A 108 -5.74 -21.15 4.18
CA PHE A 108 -6.73 -20.18 4.67
C PHE A 108 -8.14 -20.78 4.78
N GLU A 109 -8.60 -21.52 3.77
CA GLU A 109 -9.92 -22.18 3.79
C GLU A 109 -10.00 -23.23 4.92
N SER A 110 -8.95 -24.04 5.09
CA SER A 110 -8.83 -25.03 6.17
C SER A 110 -8.86 -24.37 7.56
N LEU A 111 -8.14 -23.27 7.77
CA LEU A 111 -8.15 -22.50 9.02
C LEU A 111 -9.49 -21.80 9.26
N SER A 112 -10.12 -21.27 8.22
CA SER A 112 -11.45 -20.66 8.30
C SER A 112 -12.51 -21.67 8.75
N SER A 113 -12.49 -22.87 8.17
CA SER A 113 -13.38 -23.98 8.56
C SER A 113 -13.18 -24.40 10.02
N LYS A 114 -11.93 -24.54 10.47
CA LYS A 114 -11.61 -24.84 11.89
C LYS A 114 -12.06 -23.73 12.84
N ASN A 115 -11.87 -22.47 12.46
CA ASN A 115 -12.32 -21.32 13.27
C ASN A 115 -13.85 -21.26 13.36
N LEU A 116 -14.58 -21.63 12.30
CA LEU A 116 -16.03 -21.75 12.31
C LEU A 116 -16.50 -22.85 13.27
N GLN A 117 -15.87 -24.04 13.22
CA GLN A 117 -16.15 -25.15 14.15
C GLN A 117 -15.86 -24.76 15.62
N LEU A 118 -14.75 -24.07 15.88
CA LEU A 118 -14.42 -23.57 17.21
C LEU A 118 -15.43 -22.52 17.71
N ALA A 119 -15.91 -21.64 16.82
CA ALA A 119 -16.96 -20.69 17.16
C ALA A 119 -18.29 -21.40 17.49
N GLU A 120 -18.65 -22.44 16.74
CA GLU A 120 -19.84 -23.25 17.01
C GLU A 120 -19.74 -23.99 18.37
N LEU A 121 -18.64 -24.69 18.63
CA LEU A 121 -18.40 -25.37 19.91
C LEU A 121 -18.40 -24.40 21.10
N ASN A 122 -17.82 -23.20 20.94
CA ASN A 122 -17.84 -22.16 21.96
C ASN A 122 -19.28 -21.66 22.22
N ASN A 123 -20.07 -21.43 21.16
CA ASN A 123 -21.49 -21.08 21.29
C ASN A 123 -22.30 -22.19 22.00
N GLN A 124 -22.05 -23.46 21.68
CA GLN A 124 -22.69 -24.61 22.35
C GLN A 124 -22.33 -24.67 23.84
N LEU A 125 -21.05 -24.49 24.21
CA LEU A 125 -20.61 -24.42 25.60
C LEU A 125 -21.25 -23.26 26.35
N VAL A 126 -21.32 -22.07 25.74
CA VAL A 126 -21.99 -20.90 26.34
C VAL A 126 -23.49 -21.17 26.56
N SER A 127 -24.19 -21.83 25.62
CA SER A 127 -25.58 -22.22 25.81
C SER A 127 -25.74 -23.21 26.96
N GLY A 128 -24.94 -24.28 26.99
CA GLY A 128 -24.97 -25.28 28.05
C GLY A 128 -24.71 -24.67 29.45
N ILE A 129 -23.76 -23.73 29.55
CA ILE A 129 -23.52 -22.97 30.79
C ILE A 129 -24.77 -22.15 31.17
N GLN A 130 -25.39 -21.43 30.22
CA GLN A 130 -26.61 -20.65 30.50
C GLN A 130 -27.78 -21.54 30.95
N ASP A 131 -27.95 -22.72 30.37
CA ASP A 131 -29.05 -23.63 30.71
C ASP A 131 -28.81 -24.35 32.05
N LEU A 132 -27.55 -24.60 32.42
CA LEU A 132 -27.18 -25.00 33.79
C LEU A 132 -27.51 -23.89 34.80
N TYR A 133 -27.18 -22.63 34.53
CA TYR A 133 -27.57 -21.51 35.41
C TYR A 133 -29.10 -21.37 35.53
N LYS A 134 -29.85 -21.48 34.43
CA LYS A 134 -31.33 -21.42 34.46
C LYS A 134 -31.93 -22.59 35.27
N SER A 135 -31.45 -23.81 35.04
CA SER A 135 -31.98 -25.02 35.70
C SER A 135 -31.58 -25.13 37.17
N GLN A 136 -30.43 -24.59 37.57
CA GLN A 136 -30.06 -24.42 38.97
C GLN A 136 -30.94 -23.37 39.66
N ASN A 137 -31.26 -22.27 38.98
CA ASN A 137 -32.15 -21.23 39.50
C ASN A 137 -33.62 -21.71 39.61
N SER A 138 -34.07 -22.64 38.77
CA SER A 138 -35.41 -23.23 38.85
C SER A 138 -35.58 -24.33 39.90
N LYS A 139 -34.48 -24.86 40.47
CA LYS A 139 -34.53 -25.87 41.54
C LYS A 139 -34.51 -25.29 42.96
N SER A 140 -34.27 -23.98 43.11
CA SER A 140 -34.46 -23.27 44.38
C SER A 140 -35.86 -22.66 44.42
N GLY A 141 -36.86 -23.49 44.73
CA GLY A 141 -38.25 -23.07 44.81
C GLY A 141 -38.58 -22.40 46.13
N GLY A 142 -39.00 -21.12 46.06
CA GLY A 142 -39.77 -20.46 47.13
C GLY A 142 -39.04 -19.34 47.89
N ILE A 143 -39.33 -18.09 47.51
CA ILE A 143 -40.02 -17.09 48.35
C ILE A 143 -40.31 -15.86 47.48
N GLU A 144 -41.48 -15.26 47.65
CA GLU A 144 -41.96 -14.12 46.86
C GLU A 144 -41.15 -12.84 47.11
N ARG A 145 -40.93 -12.04 46.05
CA ARG A 145 -41.18 -10.58 46.08
C ARG A 145 -41.23 -9.93 44.69
N SER A 146 -41.84 -8.75 44.68
CA SER A 146 -42.32 -7.94 43.56
C SER A 146 -41.21 -7.29 42.68
N PRO A 147 -41.54 -6.81 41.46
CA PRO A 147 -40.55 -6.60 40.41
C PRO A 147 -39.88 -5.22 40.46
N LEU A 148 -38.55 -5.18 40.64
CA LEU A 148 -37.78 -3.95 40.48
C LEU A 148 -36.40 -4.16 39.82
N THR A 149 -36.20 -3.39 38.75
CA THR A 149 -34.96 -2.68 38.36
C THR A 149 -33.66 -3.45 38.13
N ASN A 150 -33.15 -3.31 36.90
CA ASN A 150 -31.71 -3.25 36.62
C ASN A 150 -30.98 -2.38 37.66
N GLY A 151 -29.91 -2.88 38.30
CA GLY A 151 -29.08 -2.06 39.18
C GLY A 151 -27.85 -2.80 39.71
N LEU A 152 -26.66 -2.33 39.34
CA LEU A 152 -25.43 -2.65 40.07
C LEU A 152 -25.52 -2.01 41.47
N GLY A 153 -25.42 -2.82 42.53
CA GLY A 153 -25.35 -2.35 43.91
C GLY A 153 -23.96 -2.56 44.50
N ILE A 154 -23.23 -1.46 44.73
CA ILE A 154 -21.96 -1.46 45.48
C ILE A 154 -22.28 -1.37 46.97
N TYR A 155 -21.65 -2.22 47.80
CA TYR A 155 -21.58 -1.99 49.23
C TYR A 155 -20.13 -1.83 49.67
N ASN A 156 -19.91 -0.82 50.51
CA ASN A 156 -18.63 -0.42 51.07
C ASN A 156 -18.79 -0.32 52.60
N GLY A 157 -17.76 -0.63 53.37
CA GLY A 157 -17.69 -0.31 54.80
C GLY A 157 -17.40 -1.46 55.77
N SER A 158 -16.21 -1.39 56.40
CA SER A 158 -15.90 -1.67 57.82
C SER A 158 -16.57 -2.89 58.52
N ASN A 159 -15.86 -3.76 59.24
CA ASN A 159 -15.00 -3.42 60.39
C ASN A 159 -14.34 -4.70 60.98
N ARG A 160 -13.20 -4.54 61.68
CA ARG A 160 -12.61 -5.37 62.77
C ARG A 160 -12.84 -6.91 62.85
N GLY A 161 -11.75 -7.65 63.15
CA GLY A 161 -11.78 -8.68 64.21
C GLY A 161 -11.08 -10.02 63.94
N ASP A 162 -10.02 -10.27 64.71
CA ASP A 162 -9.39 -11.54 65.15
C ASP A 162 -9.57 -12.89 64.41
N MET A 163 -8.42 -13.42 63.98
CA MET A 163 -7.68 -14.59 64.55
C MET A 163 -8.42 -15.85 65.06
N SER A 164 -7.78 -17.03 64.85
CA SER A 164 -8.01 -18.36 65.46
C SER A 164 -9.22 -19.18 64.94
N SER A 165 -9.23 -20.53 64.93
CA SER A 165 -8.15 -21.54 65.00
C SER A 165 -8.71 -22.96 64.70
N LEU A 166 -7.89 -23.82 64.05
CA LEU A 166 -7.67 -25.28 64.29
C LEU A 166 -8.79 -26.32 64.58
N HIS A 167 -8.45 -27.58 64.20
CA HIS A 167 -9.05 -28.89 64.55
C HIS A 167 -10.42 -29.22 63.90
N SER A 168 -10.56 -30.27 63.07
CA SER A 168 -10.51 -31.75 63.28
C SER A 168 -11.77 -32.29 63.99
N SER A 169 -12.25 -33.53 63.80
CA SER A 169 -11.56 -34.80 63.47
C SER A 169 -12.55 -35.90 62.99
N SER A 170 -12.02 -37.02 62.46
CA SER A 170 -12.54 -38.40 62.62
C SER A 170 -13.91 -38.76 61.99
N LEU A 171 -13.95 -39.45 60.83
CA LEU A 171 -13.98 -40.92 60.62
C LEU A 171 -15.33 -41.62 60.93
N GLN A 172 -15.84 -42.39 59.95
CA GLN A 172 -16.37 -43.75 60.15
C GLN A 172 -16.34 -44.56 58.84
N GLU A 173 -16.19 -45.88 58.95
CA GLU A 173 -15.83 -46.83 57.88
C GLU A 173 -17.00 -47.66 57.31
N SER A 174 -16.67 -48.60 56.40
CA SER A 174 -17.42 -49.74 55.83
C SER A 174 -18.11 -49.52 54.46
N THR A 175 -18.04 -50.43 53.47
CA THR A 175 -17.28 -51.70 53.31
C THR A 175 -17.15 -52.09 51.82
N SER A 176 -15.97 -52.59 51.43
CA SER A 176 -15.65 -53.56 50.34
C SER A 176 -16.53 -53.75 49.09
N LEU A 177 -15.90 -53.73 47.90
CA LEU A 177 -15.90 -54.87 46.96
C LEU A 177 -14.75 -54.80 45.92
N HIS A 178 -14.16 -55.96 45.63
CA HIS A 178 -13.15 -56.29 44.60
C HIS A 178 -13.73 -56.23 43.16
N ASP A 179 -13.02 -56.35 42.03
CA ASP A 179 -11.59 -56.53 41.72
C ASP A 179 -11.30 -56.11 40.25
N LEU A 180 -10.00 -56.18 39.86
CA LEU A 180 -9.44 -56.65 38.57
C LEU A 180 -8.37 -55.73 37.95
N LEU A 181 -7.11 -56.05 38.27
CA LEU A 181 -5.95 -55.80 37.41
C LEU A 181 -5.69 -57.03 36.51
N PRO A 182 -4.82 -56.90 35.49
CA PRO A 182 -3.67 -57.82 35.47
C PRO A 182 -2.30 -57.13 35.41
N HIS A 183 -1.34 -57.78 36.09
CA HIS A 183 0.12 -57.71 35.92
C HIS A 183 0.58 -57.89 34.45
N ALA A 184 1.83 -57.67 34.01
CA ALA A 184 3.03 -56.89 34.39
C ALA A 184 4.08 -57.17 33.26
N ALA A 185 5.40 -56.92 33.30
CA ALA A 185 6.33 -56.34 34.27
C ALA A 185 7.59 -55.81 33.53
N ASP A 186 8.20 -54.71 33.99
CA ASP A 186 9.66 -54.56 34.12
C ASP A 186 10.03 -53.20 34.74
N ALA A 187 11.16 -53.14 35.45
CA ALA A 187 11.62 -51.93 36.13
C ALA A 187 13.14 -51.73 35.96
N GLU A 188 13.52 -50.53 35.50
CA GLU A 188 14.87 -49.97 35.57
C GLU A 188 14.74 -48.49 36.04
N PRO A 189 15.77 -47.90 36.68
CA PRO A 189 15.55 -46.90 37.73
C PRO A 189 15.48 -45.43 37.26
N ALA A 190 14.99 -44.61 38.18
CA ALA A 190 14.68 -43.20 37.98
C ALA A 190 15.90 -42.32 37.61
N THR A 191 15.71 -41.43 36.63
CA THR A 191 16.48 -40.19 36.50
C THR A 191 15.59 -39.00 36.81
N VAL A 192 16.05 -38.13 37.72
CA VAL A 192 15.31 -36.95 38.18
C VAL A 192 15.49 -35.82 37.16
N LEU A 193 14.38 -35.34 36.59
CA LEU A 193 14.31 -34.03 35.95
C LEU A 193 13.15 -33.22 36.55
N THR A 194 13.46 -31.98 36.91
CA THR A 194 12.60 -31.07 37.68
C THR A 194 11.40 -30.58 36.88
N ALA A 195 10.23 -30.56 37.52
CA ALA A 195 9.01 -30.02 36.92
C ALA A 195 9.12 -28.50 36.65
N PRO A 196 8.58 -27.99 35.52
CA PRO A 196 8.62 -26.57 35.21
C PRO A 196 7.72 -25.75 36.16
N GLN A 197 8.22 -24.62 36.63
CA GLN A 197 7.51 -23.73 37.56
C GLN A 197 6.37 -22.97 36.87
N VAL A 198 5.18 -23.01 37.48
CA VAL A 198 4.04 -22.15 37.10
C VAL A 198 4.15 -20.82 37.86
N VAL A 199 4.43 -19.73 37.14
CA VAL A 199 4.40 -18.37 37.72
C VAL A 199 3.00 -17.77 37.58
N ASN A 200 2.36 -17.49 38.72
CA ASN A 200 1.02 -16.91 38.79
C ASN A 200 0.98 -15.44 38.32
N ILE A 201 0.55 -15.20 37.08
CA ILE A 201 0.23 -13.85 36.60
C ILE A 201 -1.11 -13.40 37.19
N ARG A 202 -1.10 -12.33 37.99
CA ARG A 202 -2.31 -11.73 38.56
C ARG A 202 -3.16 -11.08 37.47
N LYS A 203 -4.48 -11.32 37.53
CA LYS A 203 -5.49 -10.86 36.57
C LYS A 203 -5.54 -9.32 36.45
N GLY A 204 -5.05 -8.78 35.33
CA GLY A 204 -5.46 -7.45 34.86
C GLY A 204 -6.88 -7.52 34.26
N GLN A 205 -7.75 -6.55 34.57
CA GLN A 205 -9.12 -6.56 34.07
C GLN A 205 -9.22 -6.13 32.59
N PRO A 206 -9.87 -6.90 31.71
CA PRO A 206 -10.22 -6.44 30.37
C PRO A 206 -11.36 -5.41 30.45
N LYS A 207 -11.09 -4.17 30.00
CA LYS A 207 -12.14 -3.17 29.77
C LYS A 207 -13.06 -3.67 28.65
N LYS A 208 -14.35 -3.81 28.95
CA LYS A 208 -15.37 -4.28 27.99
C LYS A 208 -15.64 -3.21 26.92
N PHE A 209 -15.50 -3.56 25.64
CA PHE A 209 -15.94 -2.73 24.52
C PHE A 209 -17.34 -3.16 24.08
N ASN A 210 -18.26 -2.22 23.94
CA ASN A 210 -19.70 -2.52 23.79
C ASN A 210 -20.18 -2.17 22.38
N TRP A 211 -20.48 -3.17 21.54
CA TRP A 211 -21.06 -2.94 20.21
C TRP A 211 -22.54 -2.55 20.33
N LYS A 212 -22.85 -1.26 20.14
CA LYS A 212 -24.21 -0.81 19.81
C LYS A 212 -24.38 -0.80 18.29
N LYS A 213 -24.90 -1.89 17.73
CA LYS A 213 -25.39 -1.92 16.35
C LYS A 213 -26.72 -1.15 16.30
N GLY A 214 -26.72 0.00 15.63
CA GLY A 214 -27.95 0.78 15.41
C GLY A 214 -28.86 0.10 14.38
N SER A 215 -30.16 0.08 14.66
CA SER A 215 -31.21 -0.30 13.71
C SER A 215 -32.49 0.47 14.02
N SER A 216 -32.81 1.43 13.15
CA SER A 216 -34.13 2.01 12.82
C SER A 216 -35.24 2.09 13.89
N GLY A 217 -35.72 3.31 14.18
CA GLY A 217 -37.06 3.49 14.77
C GLY A 217 -37.36 4.81 15.50
N LEU A 218 -38.04 5.75 14.82
CA LEU A 218 -38.90 6.83 15.34
C LEU A 218 -38.39 7.89 16.36
N ALA A 219 -38.12 9.08 15.81
CA ALA A 219 -38.93 10.32 15.98
C ALA A 219 -39.01 11.15 17.29
N LYS A 220 -38.85 12.48 17.10
CA LYS A 220 -39.34 13.66 17.87
C LYS A 220 -38.63 14.07 19.18
N ASN A 221 -38.06 15.29 19.13
CA ASN A 221 -37.86 16.34 20.18
C ASN A 221 -37.24 15.89 21.54
N VAL A 222 -36.27 16.60 22.16
CA VAL A 222 -36.42 17.92 22.80
C VAL A 222 -35.03 18.55 23.06
N THR A 223 -35.03 19.85 23.34
CA THR A 223 -33.92 20.83 23.49
C THR A 223 -33.04 20.77 24.76
N LYS A 224 -31.89 21.49 24.70
CA LYS A 224 -31.11 22.16 25.78
C LYS A 224 -30.20 21.33 26.73
N GLY A 225 -28.89 21.61 26.64
CA GLY A 225 -28.20 22.35 27.71
C GLY A 225 -27.12 21.66 28.58
N LEU A 226 -26.09 22.46 28.94
CA LEU A 226 -25.00 22.28 29.93
C LEU A 226 -23.90 21.23 29.58
N LYS A 227 -22.58 21.40 29.78
CA LYS A 227 -21.64 22.43 30.32
C LYS A 227 -20.76 21.87 31.46
N GLY A 228 -19.51 21.53 31.13
CA GLY A 228 -18.32 21.79 31.99
C GLY A 228 -17.85 20.73 32.99
N ALA A 229 -16.58 20.92 33.42
CA ALA A 229 -15.77 20.14 34.36
C ALA A 229 -15.30 18.75 33.83
N PHE A 230 -14.05 18.31 34.03
CA PHE A 230 -13.07 18.66 35.08
C PHE A 230 -11.62 18.79 34.58
N ALA A 231 -10.87 19.75 35.14
CA ALA A 231 -9.41 19.65 35.36
C ALA A 231 -9.16 18.87 36.68
N GLY A 232 -7.98 18.34 37.01
CA GLY A 232 -6.65 18.38 36.40
C GLY A 232 -5.64 17.64 37.30
N ASN A 233 -4.39 18.12 37.36
CA ASN A 233 -3.27 17.73 38.23
C ASN A 233 -2.43 16.46 37.89
N ASN A 234 -1.23 16.76 37.37
CA ASN A 234 0.09 16.48 37.94
C ASN A 234 0.66 15.03 38.02
N ASP A 235 1.68 14.86 37.17
CA ASP A 235 3.09 14.71 37.60
C ASP A 235 3.55 13.35 38.17
N ARG A 236 4.41 12.66 37.38
CA ARG A 236 5.64 12.02 37.89
C ARG A 236 6.59 11.52 36.79
N GLY A 237 7.73 12.20 36.72
CA GLY A 237 9.10 11.70 36.48
C GLY A 237 9.35 10.36 35.79
N VAL A 238 10.00 10.44 34.63
CA VAL A 238 10.81 9.38 34.00
C VAL A 238 12.12 9.18 34.78
N PRO A 239 12.61 7.93 34.93
CA PRO A 239 14.03 7.66 35.07
C PRO A 239 14.60 7.01 33.80
N ILE A 240 15.58 7.68 33.19
CA ILE A 240 16.37 7.15 32.07
C ILE A 240 17.33 6.07 32.59
N LYS A 241 17.49 4.98 31.83
CA LYS A 241 18.72 4.17 31.84
C LYS A 241 19.17 3.91 30.41
N ALA A 242 20.48 4.01 30.19
CA ALA A 242 21.11 3.74 28.92
C ALA A 242 21.43 2.25 28.79
N ASP A 243 20.91 1.61 27.75
CA ASP A 243 21.66 0.73 26.85
C ASP A 243 20.89 0.61 25.52
N GLY A 244 21.57 0.29 24.42
CA GLY A 244 21.00 0.33 23.08
C GLY A 244 20.27 -0.96 22.67
N SER A 245 19.00 -0.84 22.28
CA SER A 245 18.31 -1.62 21.22
C SER A 245 16.80 -1.39 21.34
N TYR A 246 16.13 -1.07 20.22
CA TYR A 246 14.68 -1.22 20.12
C TYR A 246 14.28 -1.69 18.72
N ASP A 247 13.94 -2.97 18.60
CA ASP A 247 13.12 -3.47 17.49
C ASP A 247 11.66 -3.03 17.71
N ILE A 248 11.10 -2.24 16.78
CA ILE A 248 9.67 -1.97 16.71
C ILE A 248 9.16 -2.32 15.31
N THR A 249 8.96 -3.61 15.08
CA THR A 249 8.29 -4.17 13.91
C THR A 249 6.77 -3.99 14.01
N GLY A 250 6.28 -2.82 13.60
CA GLY A 250 4.84 -2.53 13.52
C GLY A 250 4.24 -2.82 12.15
N MET A 251 3.78 -4.06 11.90
CA MET A 251 2.97 -4.36 10.70
C MET A 251 1.52 -3.85 10.86
N PRO A 252 0.92 -3.21 9.83
CA PRO A 252 -0.48 -2.79 9.88
C PRO A 252 -1.43 -3.93 9.50
N TYR A 253 -2.48 -4.17 10.30
CA TYR A 253 -3.49 -5.20 10.06
C TYR A 253 -4.88 -4.60 9.77
N SER A 254 -5.30 -4.66 8.50
CA SER A 254 -6.68 -4.48 7.99
C SER A 254 -6.69 -4.86 6.50
N GLN A 255 -7.77 -5.38 5.90
CA GLN A 255 -9.16 -5.43 6.34
C GLN A 255 -9.87 -6.68 5.76
N MET A 256 -11.09 -6.96 6.22
CA MET A 256 -11.83 -8.20 5.97
C MET A 256 -12.90 -8.04 4.87
N GLN A 257 -13.27 -9.18 4.24
CA GLN A 257 -14.64 -9.55 3.86
C GLN A 257 -15.24 -9.13 2.49
N ALA A 258 -15.75 -10.14 1.77
CA ALA A 258 -16.81 -10.04 0.77
C ALA A 258 -17.85 -11.17 1.01
N GLY A 259 -19.12 -10.90 0.72
CA GLY A 259 -20.26 -11.77 1.07
C GLY A 259 -20.63 -12.84 0.02
N PRO A 260 -21.63 -13.69 0.32
CA PRO A 260 -21.87 -14.93 -0.42
C PRO A 260 -22.73 -14.76 -1.69
N GLY A 261 -22.31 -15.40 -2.77
CA GLY A 261 -23.12 -15.67 -3.96
C GLY A 261 -23.10 -17.17 -4.27
N ALA A 262 -24.26 -17.81 -4.29
CA ALA A 262 -24.37 -19.26 -4.50
C ALA A 262 -24.15 -19.65 -5.97
N ILE A 263 -23.47 -20.76 -6.20
CA ILE A 263 -23.39 -21.43 -7.52
C ILE A 263 -23.77 -22.91 -7.32
N MET A 264 -24.80 -23.34 -8.05
CA MET A 264 -25.12 -24.77 -8.21
C MET A 264 -23.98 -25.45 -8.97
N GLY A 265 -23.58 -26.64 -8.54
CA GLY A 265 -22.56 -27.41 -9.24
C GLY A 265 -23.10 -28.14 -10.47
N ASP A 266 -22.17 -28.59 -11.32
CA ASP A 266 -22.27 -29.91 -11.94
C ASP A 266 -20.85 -30.49 -12.16
N GLN A 267 -20.76 -31.80 -12.39
CA GLN A 267 -19.53 -32.58 -12.50
C GLN A 267 -19.17 -32.90 -14.00
N PRO A 268 -18.09 -33.64 -14.30
CA PRO A 268 -17.26 -33.33 -15.48
C PRO A 268 -17.66 -34.08 -16.76
N LEU A 269 -17.20 -33.56 -17.91
CA LEU A 269 -17.20 -34.29 -19.17
C LEU A 269 -15.78 -34.70 -19.62
N ASN A 270 -15.73 -35.79 -20.39
CA ASN A 270 -14.52 -36.50 -20.75
C ASN A 270 -14.39 -36.59 -22.29
N ARG A 271 -13.15 -36.54 -22.80
CA ARG A 271 -12.68 -37.16 -24.06
C ARG A 271 -12.92 -36.50 -25.45
N ALA A 272 -11.79 -36.14 -26.09
CA ALA A 272 -11.37 -36.28 -27.51
C ALA A 272 -12.14 -35.65 -28.70
N GLY A 273 -11.39 -35.27 -29.76
CA GLY A 273 -11.94 -35.05 -31.11
C GLY A 273 -11.09 -34.18 -32.05
N ASP A 274 -10.58 -34.77 -33.12
CA ASP A 274 -9.69 -34.23 -34.17
C ASP A 274 -10.15 -33.01 -35.04
N ALA A 275 -9.16 -32.18 -35.40
CA ALA A 275 -8.75 -31.73 -36.75
C ALA A 275 -9.67 -30.98 -37.78
N LYS A 276 -9.04 -29.96 -38.40
CA LYS A 276 -9.11 -29.48 -39.82
C LYS A 276 -10.25 -28.56 -40.34
N SER A 277 -9.82 -27.34 -40.67
CA SER A 277 -9.89 -26.69 -42.01
C SER A 277 -11.15 -25.93 -42.49
N PHE A 278 -10.90 -24.89 -43.30
CA PHE A 278 -11.82 -23.95 -44.00
C PHE A 278 -12.66 -23.02 -43.10
N GLY A 279 -12.84 -21.72 -43.34
CA GLY A 279 -12.32 -20.81 -44.38
C GLY A 279 -13.44 -20.13 -45.17
N PHE A 280 -13.66 -18.82 -45.02
CA PHE A 280 -14.44 -18.01 -45.98
C PHE A 280 -14.15 -16.49 -45.91
N PHE A 281 -14.50 -15.80 -47.00
CA PHE A 281 -14.27 -14.37 -47.28
C PHE A 281 -15.36 -13.43 -46.73
N SER A 282 -15.10 -12.11 -46.89
CA SER A 282 -16.08 -11.02 -47.01
C SER A 282 -16.58 -10.40 -45.70
N SER A 283 -16.82 -9.09 -45.57
CA SER A 283 -16.34 -7.82 -46.13
C SER A 283 -17.20 -6.72 -45.46
N ASN A 284 -16.73 -5.47 -45.44
CA ASN A 284 -17.54 -4.23 -45.37
C ASN A 284 -18.62 -4.09 -44.24
N GLN A 285 -18.49 -3.07 -43.38
CA GLN A 285 -19.34 -1.84 -43.46
C GLN A 285 -19.01 -0.82 -42.35
N LYS A 286 -19.14 0.48 -42.69
CA LYS A 286 -19.19 1.64 -41.77
C LYS A 286 -20.25 1.44 -40.67
N ASN A 287 -20.12 1.96 -39.45
CA ASN A 287 -20.12 3.39 -39.11
C ASN A 287 -19.78 3.58 -37.60
N GLY A 288 -19.29 4.77 -37.21
CA GLY A 288 -18.86 5.03 -35.82
C GLY A 288 -19.98 5.48 -34.86
N LEU A 289 -19.68 5.47 -33.55
CA LEU A 289 -20.41 6.14 -32.47
C LEU A 289 -19.45 6.44 -31.29
N LYS A 290 -19.79 7.42 -30.46
CA LYS A 290 -18.95 7.99 -29.38
C LYS A 290 -18.65 6.97 -28.26
N PRO A 291 -17.46 7.03 -27.60
CA PRO A 291 -17.26 6.32 -26.34
C PRO A 291 -18.01 7.03 -25.20
N GLY A 292 -18.93 6.32 -24.56
CA GLY A 292 -19.49 6.69 -23.26
C GLY A 292 -18.53 6.32 -22.13
N ALA A 293 -18.62 7.04 -21.01
CA ALA A 293 -17.72 6.87 -19.87
C ALA A 293 -18.08 5.67 -18.96
N GLN A 294 -17.12 5.36 -18.07
CA GLN A 294 -17.19 4.53 -16.85
C GLN A 294 -16.79 3.06 -16.98
N GLY A 295 -15.81 2.66 -16.16
CA GLY A 295 -15.42 1.26 -15.98
C GLY A 295 -13.98 1.01 -15.52
N ALA A 296 -13.51 1.62 -14.43
CA ALA A 296 -12.20 1.29 -13.84
C ALA A 296 -12.29 1.10 -12.32
N HIS A 297 -12.25 -0.16 -11.89
CA HIS A 297 -12.20 -0.53 -10.48
C HIS A 297 -10.87 -0.13 -9.84
N GLY A 298 -10.93 0.41 -8.62
CA GLY A 298 -9.72 0.71 -7.85
C GLY A 298 -8.93 -0.55 -7.45
N LYS A 299 -7.60 -0.44 -7.50
CA LYS A 299 -6.66 -1.38 -6.85
C LYS A 299 -5.58 -0.58 -6.13
N ASN A 300 -4.97 -1.22 -5.12
CA ASN A 300 -4.08 -0.60 -4.16
C ASN A 300 -2.72 -0.21 -4.76
N GLY A 301 -2.28 1.02 -4.53
CA GLY A 301 -1.35 1.30 -3.43
C GLY A 301 0.05 0.66 -3.46
N SER A 302 0.62 0.32 -4.61
CA SER A 302 2.02 -0.11 -4.71
C SER A 302 2.74 0.55 -5.89
N SER A 303 3.96 1.01 -5.61
CA SER A 303 4.78 1.89 -6.46
C SER A 303 5.40 1.15 -7.64
N SER A 304 4.80 1.26 -8.83
CA SER A 304 5.50 1.07 -10.10
C SER A 304 5.38 2.33 -10.94
N ASN A 305 6.41 2.65 -11.72
CA ASN A 305 6.53 3.90 -12.48
C ASN A 305 5.23 4.20 -13.25
N LEU A 306 4.53 5.24 -12.81
CA LEU A 306 3.26 5.62 -13.41
C LEU A 306 3.57 6.20 -14.79
N LEU A 307 2.96 5.64 -15.83
CA LEU A 307 2.91 6.32 -17.12
C LEU A 307 2.16 7.64 -16.93
N ALA A 308 2.71 8.74 -17.46
CA ALA A 308 2.07 10.03 -17.37
C ALA A 308 0.69 9.99 -18.02
N GLU A 309 -0.34 10.33 -17.26
CA GLU A 309 -1.69 10.53 -17.78
C GLU A 309 -1.74 11.83 -18.59
N ASN A 310 -2.75 11.96 -19.46
CA ASN A 310 -2.92 13.17 -20.27
C ASN A 310 -3.09 14.41 -19.36
N PRO A 311 -2.56 15.61 -19.70
CA PRO A 311 -2.61 16.79 -18.84
C PRO A 311 -4.01 17.26 -18.39
N SER A 312 -5.05 16.86 -19.13
CA SER A 312 -6.45 17.05 -18.74
C SER A 312 -6.85 16.30 -17.45
N VAL A 313 -6.19 15.17 -17.15
CA VAL A 313 -6.37 14.38 -15.93
C VAL A 313 -5.52 14.96 -14.81
N LEU A 314 -6.15 15.43 -13.73
CA LEU A 314 -5.45 16.12 -12.64
C LEU A 314 -4.45 15.22 -11.88
N PHE A 315 -4.83 13.98 -11.59
CA PHE A 315 -4.03 13.07 -10.77
C PHE A 315 -3.37 11.99 -11.63
N GLY A 316 -2.08 12.14 -11.91
CA GLY A 316 -1.30 11.20 -12.75
C GLY A 316 -0.62 11.85 -13.95
N SER A 317 -0.98 13.08 -14.30
CA SER A 317 -0.27 13.87 -15.30
C SER A 317 1.12 14.27 -14.81
N ASP A 318 2.05 14.51 -15.75
CA ASP A 318 3.31 15.17 -15.44
C ASP A 318 3.08 16.58 -14.85
N LEU A 319 3.95 17.00 -13.92
CA LEU A 319 3.80 18.27 -13.21
C LEU A 319 4.02 19.47 -14.15
N ARG A 320 5.00 19.40 -15.07
CA ARG A 320 5.27 20.46 -16.04
C ARG A 320 4.08 20.64 -16.96
N GLU A 321 3.63 19.54 -17.57
CA GLU A 321 2.49 19.57 -18.50
C GLU A 321 1.20 20.02 -17.82
N ARG A 322 1.02 19.72 -16.51
CA ARG A 322 -0.12 20.19 -15.73
C ARG A 322 -0.09 21.70 -15.49
N CYS A 323 1.07 22.26 -15.14
CA CYS A 323 1.27 23.70 -15.01
C CYS A 323 0.97 24.43 -16.34
N ASP A 324 1.46 23.90 -17.46
CA ASP A 324 1.19 24.44 -18.81
C ASP A 324 -0.30 24.35 -19.18
N TYR A 325 -0.96 23.24 -18.88
CA TYR A 325 -2.39 23.04 -19.13
C TYR A 325 -3.26 24.03 -18.33
N GLU A 326 -2.96 24.23 -17.05
CA GLU A 326 -3.65 25.22 -16.21
C GLU A 326 -3.22 26.67 -16.52
N LYS A 327 -2.11 26.88 -17.23
CA LYS A 327 -1.45 28.17 -17.47
C LYS A 327 -1.06 28.87 -16.16
N ARG A 328 -0.52 28.10 -15.22
CA ARG A 328 -0.11 28.54 -13.87
C ARG A 328 1.26 27.99 -13.54
N VAL A 329 2.04 28.74 -12.75
CA VAL A 329 3.34 28.26 -12.22
C VAL A 329 3.14 27.08 -11.26
N LEU A 330 2.09 27.16 -10.43
CA LEU A 330 1.72 26.15 -9.44
C LEU A 330 0.33 25.57 -9.77
N PRO A 331 0.12 24.24 -9.69
CA PRO A 331 -1.18 23.63 -9.89
C PRO A 331 -2.22 24.12 -8.88
N SER A 332 -3.46 24.30 -9.33
CA SER A 332 -4.60 24.78 -8.53
C SER A 332 -4.77 24.01 -7.23
N ILE A 333 -4.83 22.68 -7.29
CA ILE A 333 -4.94 21.80 -6.13
C ILE A 333 -3.84 22.02 -5.10
N VAL A 334 -2.60 22.36 -5.52
CA VAL A 334 -1.50 22.64 -4.60
C VAL A 334 -1.76 23.97 -3.87
N THR A 335 -2.04 25.03 -4.62
CA THR A 335 -2.30 26.36 -4.05
C THR A 335 -3.50 26.34 -3.09
N HIS A 336 -4.66 25.83 -3.54
CA HIS A 336 -5.89 25.86 -2.75
C HIS A 336 -5.79 24.97 -1.51
N CYS A 337 -5.22 23.76 -1.60
CA CYS A 337 -5.04 22.92 -0.41
C CYS A 337 -4.10 23.55 0.63
N VAL A 338 -3.03 24.22 0.19
CA VAL A 338 -2.10 24.93 1.08
C VAL A 338 -2.79 26.14 1.73
N GLU A 339 -3.44 26.99 0.94
CA GLU A 339 -4.16 28.18 1.42
C GLU A 339 -5.24 27.81 2.45
N GLU A 340 -6.00 26.73 2.22
CA GLU A 340 -7.05 26.29 3.15
C GLU A 340 -6.47 25.68 4.45
N VAL A 341 -5.30 25.02 4.38
CA VAL A 341 -4.56 24.58 5.59
C VAL A 341 -4.01 25.78 6.36
N GLU A 342 -3.47 26.79 5.69
CA GLU A 342 -2.99 28.01 6.36
C GLU A 342 -4.11 28.82 7.02
N LYS A 343 -5.31 28.78 6.43
CA LYS A 343 -6.48 29.50 6.90
C LYS A 343 -7.16 28.88 8.14
N ARG A 344 -7.17 27.55 8.28
CA ARG A 344 -7.91 26.86 9.36
C ARG A 344 -7.34 25.52 9.86
N GLY A 345 -6.11 25.19 9.48
CA GLY A 345 -5.48 23.89 9.79
C GLY A 345 -4.15 23.98 10.55
N MET A 346 -3.64 25.18 10.82
CA MET A 346 -2.29 25.38 11.35
C MET A 346 -2.13 25.00 12.82
N ASP A 347 -3.21 25.13 13.60
CA ASP A 347 -3.33 24.76 15.02
C ASP A 347 -3.79 23.30 15.24
N MET A 348 -4.16 22.59 14.15
CA MET A 348 -4.77 21.27 14.24
C MET A 348 -3.75 20.17 14.57
N GLU A 349 -3.89 19.58 15.76
CA GLU A 349 -3.03 18.51 16.28
C GLU A 349 -2.84 17.37 15.26
N GLY A 350 -1.60 17.15 14.82
CA GLY A 350 -1.26 16.12 13.85
C GLY A 350 -1.67 16.46 12.41
N ILE A 351 -1.76 17.74 12.03
CA ILE A 351 -1.90 18.17 10.63
C ILE A 351 -0.87 17.46 9.73
N TYR A 352 -1.26 17.09 8.51
CA TYR A 352 -0.55 16.15 7.62
C TYR A 352 -0.29 14.72 8.14
N ARG A 353 -0.13 14.47 9.44
CA ARG A 353 0.08 13.12 10.01
C ARG A 353 -1.23 12.32 10.08
N LYS A 354 -2.31 12.93 10.58
CA LYS A 354 -3.66 12.34 10.58
C LYS A 354 -4.20 12.27 9.14
N SER A 355 -5.06 11.29 8.89
CA SER A 355 -5.68 11.06 7.58
C SER A 355 -7.18 11.24 7.68
N GLY A 356 -7.74 12.12 6.86
CA GLY A 356 -9.18 12.37 6.82
C GLY A 356 -9.96 11.27 6.11
N GLY A 357 -11.28 11.37 6.18
CA GLY A 357 -12.19 10.37 5.63
C GLY A 357 -12.04 10.17 4.11
N SER A 358 -11.84 8.93 3.67
CA SER A 358 -11.60 8.59 2.25
C SER A 358 -12.72 9.02 1.30
N GLY A 359 -13.95 9.19 1.80
CA GLY A 359 -15.06 9.78 1.05
C GLY A 359 -14.87 11.27 0.74
N GLN A 360 -14.43 12.06 1.74
CA GLN A 360 -14.14 13.49 1.55
C GLN A 360 -12.88 13.70 0.71
N VAL A 361 -11.85 12.86 0.84
CA VAL A 361 -10.67 12.90 -0.05
C VAL A 361 -11.07 12.69 -1.52
N LYS A 362 -11.96 11.73 -1.79
CA LYS A 362 -12.51 11.50 -3.14
C LYS A 362 -13.39 12.65 -3.62
N LEU A 363 -14.16 13.28 -2.74
CA LEU A 363 -14.97 14.45 -3.07
C LEU A 363 -14.07 15.61 -3.53
N ILE A 364 -12.99 15.89 -2.79
CA ILE A 364 -12.00 16.92 -3.15
C ILE A 364 -11.35 16.59 -4.50
N GLN A 365 -10.90 15.34 -4.70
CA GLN A 365 -10.33 14.90 -5.98
C GLN A 365 -11.30 15.13 -7.15
N GLN A 366 -12.55 14.67 -7.03
CA GLN A 366 -13.58 14.80 -8.07
C GLN A 366 -14.00 16.25 -8.30
N GLY A 367 -13.95 17.08 -7.24
CA GLY A 367 -14.14 18.53 -7.32
C GLY A 367 -13.12 19.16 -8.27
N PHE A 368 -11.83 19.04 -7.94
CA PHE A 368 -10.75 19.62 -8.75
C PHE A 368 -10.62 18.98 -10.16
N GLU A 369 -10.99 17.70 -10.33
CA GLU A 369 -11.04 17.05 -11.64
C GLU A 369 -12.17 17.60 -12.55
N LYS A 370 -13.27 18.07 -11.95
CA LYS A 370 -14.42 18.64 -12.68
C LYS A 370 -14.27 20.15 -12.92
N ASP A 371 -13.75 20.86 -11.92
CA ASP A 371 -13.54 22.31 -11.94
C ASP A 371 -12.23 22.63 -11.20
N GLY A 372 -11.26 23.20 -11.91
CA GLY A 372 -9.96 23.56 -11.33
C GLY A 372 -10.04 24.61 -10.22
N ALA A 373 -11.18 25.30 -10.05
CA ALA A 373 -11.45 26.25 -8.98
C ALA A 373 -12.44 25.70 -7.93
N TYR A 374 -12.46 24.38 -7.70
CA TYR A 374 -13.34 23.74 -6.72
C TYR A 374 -13.15 24.32 -5.31
N ASP A 375 -14.25 24.80 -4.72
CA ASP A 375 -14.27 25.39 -3.40
C ASP A 375 -14.16 24.31 -2.30
N ILE A 376 -13.07 24.38 -1.53
CA ILE A 376 -12.79 23.53 -0.37
C ILE A 376 -12.91 24.28 0.97
N SER A 377 -13.46 25.49 0.95
CA SER A 377 -13.63 26.34 2.14
C SER A 377 -14.82 26.00 3.03
N ASP A 378 -15.58 24.96 2.67
CA ASP A 378 -16.67 24.40 3.46
C ASP A 378 -16.17 23.98 4.88
N PRO A 379 -16.70 24.59 5.97
CA PRO A 379 -16.31 24.24 7.33
C PRO A 379 -16.59 22.78 7.70
N ASP A 380 -17.56 22.11 7.06
CA ASP A 380 -17.88 20.70 7.31
C ASP A 380 -16.91 19.72 6.60
N LEU A 381 -16.00 20.24 5.76
CA LEU A 381 -14.94 19.46 5.12
C LEU A 381 -13.75 19.26 6.07
N ASP A 382 -13.40 18.02 6.39
CA ASP A 382 -12.25 17.72 7.27
C ASP A 382 -10.93 18.22 6.66
N ILE A 383 -10.17 19.00 7.43
CA ILE A 383 -8.86 19.50 7.01
C ILE A 383 -7.83 18.37 6.84
N HIS A 384 -8.02 17.25 7.54
CA HIS A 384 -7.23 16.04 7.31
C HIS A 384 -7.59 15.36 5.98
N ALA A 385 -8.75 15.66 5.38
CA ALA A 385 -9.08 15.23 4.02
C ALA A 385 -8.40 16.12 2.97
N VAL A 386 -8.35 17.44 3.19
CA VAL A 386 -7.59 18.40 2.35
C VAL A 386 -6.10 18.02 2.29
N THR A 387 -5.46 17.86 3.46
CA THR A 387 -4.05 17.42 3.52
C THR A 387 -3.83 16.02 2.94
N SER A 388 -4.82 15.12 3.04
CA SER A 388 -4.75 13.80 2.40
C SER A 388 -4.84 13.87 0.88
N ALA A 389 -5.69 14.74 0.32
CA ALA A 389 -5.79 14.98 -1.12
C ALA A 389 -4.48 15.57 -1.68
N LEU A 390 -3.89 16.57 -1.01
CA LEU A 390 -2.61 17.15 -1.38
C LEU A 390 -1.47 16.11 -1.37
N LYS A 391 -1.33 15.31 -0.30
CA LYS A 391 -0.37 14.20 -0.25
C LYS A 391 -0.66 13.12 -1.31
N GLN A 392 -1.90 12.95 -1.74
CA GLN A 392 -2.26 11.98 -2.78
C GLN A 392 -1.93 12.52 -4.19
N TYR A 393 -1.97 13.84 -4.39
CA TYR A 393 -1.54 14.49 -5.63
C TYR A 393 -0.05 14.22 -5.87
N PHE A 394 0.82 14.60 -4.93
CA PHE A 394 2.26 14.35 -5.03
C PHE A 394 2.62 12.88 -5.22
N ARG A 395 2.00 11.96 -4.48
CA ARG A 395 2.25 10.50 -4.62
C ARG A 395 1.79 9.90 -5.96
N LYS A 396 0.89 10.57 -6.67
CA LYS A 396 0.44 10.17 -8.01
C LYS A 396 1.21 10.84 -9.15
N LEU A 397 2.13 11.76 -8.89
CA LEU A 397 2.99 12.30 -9.95
C LEU A 397 3.84 11.17 -10.56
N PRO A 398 3.98 11.11 -11.91
CA PRO A 398 4.74 10.08 -12.60
C PRO A 398 6.25 10.18 -12.35
N ASN A 399 6.79 11.41 -12.39
CA ASN A 399 8.08 11.75 -11.79
C ASN A 399 7.79 12.36 -10.39
N PRO A 400 8.37 11.86 -9.28
CA PRO A 400 8.18 12.46 -7.95
C PRO A 400 8.52 13.96 -7.91
N LEU A 401 7.97 14.67 -6.92
CA LEU A 401 8.17 16.13 -6.80
C LEU A 401 9.67 16.47 -6.70
N ILE A 402 10.42 15.78 -5.85
CA ILE A 402 11.88 15.74 -5.95
C ILE A 402 12.21 14.65 -6.98
N THR A 403 12.68 15.06 -8.14
CA THR A 403 12.76 14.17 -9.30
C THR A 403 13.83 13.09 -9.16
N TYR A 404 13.76 12.05 -9.99
CA TYR A 404 14.74 10.96 -9.99
C TYR A 404 16.19 11.44 -10.20
N GLU A 405 16.40 12.54 -10.93
CA GLU A 405 17.72 13.14 -11.16
C GLU A 405 18.29 13.81 -9.90
N ALA A 406 17.42 14.39 -9.06
CA ALA A 406 17.81 15.06 -7.81
C ALA A 406 17.82 14.12 -6.59
N TYR A 407 17.19 12.93 -6.70
CA TYR A 407 17.01 11.98 -5.60
C TYR A 407 18.34 11.58 -4.95
N ASP A 408 19.28 11.00 -5.72
CA ASP A 408 20.56 10.52 -5.18
C ASP A 408 21.46 11.68 -4.69
N PRO A 409 21.68 12.76 -5.47
CA PRO A 409 22.44 13.92 -5.01
C PRO A 409 21.91 14.56 -3.72
N LEU A 410 20.58 14.62 -3.54
CA LEU A 410 19.98 15.17 -2.32
C LEU A 410 20.19 14.25 -1.11
N LEU A 411 20.08 12.93 -1.29
CA LEU A 411 20.31 11.95 -0.23
C LEU A 411 21.79 11.92 0.21
N GLU A 412 22.73 12.13 -0.71
CA GLU A 412 24.16 12.31 -0.40
C GLU A 412 24.41 13.63 0.32
N ALA A 413 23.90 14.75 -0.21
CA ALA A 413 24.04 16.07 0.39
C ALA A 413 23.50 16.11 1.84
N ALA A 414 22.36 15.46 2.10
CA ALA A 414 21.75 15.39 3.42
C ALA A 414 22.63 14.70 4.48
N GLN A 415 23.55 13.82 4.08
CA GLN A 415 24.46 13.09 4.98
C GLN A 415 25.71 13.91 5.37
N ILE A 416 25.92 15.09 4.79
CA ILE A 416 27.06 15.96 5.11
C ILE A 416 26.88 16.58 6.50
N THR A 417 27.73 16.18 7.45
CA THR A 417 27.70 16.67 8.84
C THR A 417 28.05 18.17 8.97
N GLU A 418 28.86 18.71 8.06
CA GLU A 418 29.28 20.11 8.07
C GLU A 418 28.21 20.99 7.41
N LYS A 419 27.41 21.71 8.21
CA LYS A 419 26.30 22.55 7.71
C LYS A 419 26.71 23.55 6.63
N GLU A 420 27.91 24.12 6.73
CA GLU A 420 28.49 25.05 5.74
C GLU A 420 28.68 24.42 4.35
N LYS A 421 28.85 23.09 4.26
CA LYS A 421 28.92 22.33 3.00
C LYS A 421 27.59 21.66 2.64
N GLN A 422 26.77 21.32 3.65
CA GLN A 422 25.48 20.68 3.48
C GLN A 422 24.50 21.55 2.67
N VAL A 423 24.36 22.84 3.03
CA VAL A 423 23.42 23.74 2.34
C VAL A 423 23.78 23.97 0.87
N PRO A 424 25.04 24.30 0.50
CA PRO A 424 25.44 24.39 -0.91
C PRO A 424 25.24 23.09 -1.70
N ALA A 425 25.52 21.93 -1.10
CA ALA A 425 25.29 20.64 -1.75
C ALA A 425 23.80 20.35 -1.98
N ILE A 426 22.93 20.73 -1.04
CA ILE A 426 21.47 20.64 -1.22
C ILE A 426 21.02 21.58 -2.34
N LYS A 427 21.48 22.85 -2.39
CA LYS A 427 21.16 23.75 -3.51
C LYS A 427 21.53 23.13 -4.85
N ALA A 428 22.78 22.65 -5.00
CA ALA A 428 23.25 22.03 -6.25
C ALA A 428 22.44 20.78 -6.66
N ALA A 429 21.94 20.00 -5.69
CA ALA A 429 21.04 18.87 -5.97
C ALA A 429 19.66 19.33 -6.49
N LEU A 430 19.14 20.46 -6.00
CA LEU A 430 17.85 21.02 -6.42
C LEU A 430 17.95 21.81 -7.74
N GLU A 431 19.10 22.41 -8.05
CA GLU A 431 19.37 23.12 -9.33
C GLU A 431 19.22 22.20 -10.56
N ALA A 432 19.41 20.89 -10.40
CA ALA A 432 19.22 19.90 -11.47
C ALA A 432 17.73 19.65 -11.82
N MET A 433 16.79 20.11 -10.99
CA MET A 433 15.37 19.83 -11.16
C MET A 433 14.70 20.70 -12.26
N PRO A 434 13.57 20.24 -12.81
CA PRO A 434 12.63 21.11 -13.51
C PRO A 434 12.25 22.37 -12.71
N GLN A 435 12.15 23.53 -13.38
CA GLN A 435 11.61 24.75 -12.76
C GLN A 435 10.25 24.52 -12.08
N ALA A 436 9.29 23.88 -12.78
CA ALA A 436 7.97 23.57 -12.21
C ALA A 436 8.01 22.63 -10.99
N HIS A 437 9.03 21.78 -10.86
CA HIS A 437 9.23 20.95 -9.66
C HIS A 437 9.89 21.76 -8.55
N HIS A 438 10.87 22.61 -8.89
CA HIS A 438 11.53 23.52 -7.95
C HIS A 438 10.53 24.49 -7.32
N ASP A 439 9.74 25.20 -8.12
CA ASP A 439 8.75 26.20 -7.66
C ASP A 439 7.70 25.56 -6.74
N VAL A 440 7.24 24.35 -7.07
CA VAL A 440 6.25 23.60 -6.27
C VAL A 440 6.89 23.03 -4.99
N LEU A 441 8.16 22.61 -5.03
CA LEU A 441 8.89 22.17 -3.84
C LEU A 441 9.13 23.34 -2.88
N GLU A 442 9.61 24.47 -3.38
CA GLU A 442 9.82 25.69 -2.60
C GLU A 442 8.52 26.11 -1.90
N TYR A 443 7.42 26.24 -2.65
CA TYR A 443 6.11 26.61 -2.11
C TYR A 443 5.64 25.63 -1.01
N LEU A 444 5.82 24.32 -1.22
CA LEU A 444 5.50 23.30 -0.23
C LEU A 444 6.40 23.41 1.01
N VAL A 445 7.72 23.54 0.84
CA VAL A 445 8.67 23.62 1.95
C VAL A 445 8.40 24.87 2.79
N GLN A 446 8.21 26.04 2.17
CA GLN A 446 7.86 27.27 2.88
C GLN A 446 6.56 27.13 3.68
N HIS A 447 5.53 26.46 3.13
CA HIS A 447 4.32 26.13 3.86
C HIS A 447 4.60 25.23 5.08
N LEU A 448 5.35 24.15 4.90
CA LEU A 448 5.69 23.23 5.98
C LEU A 448 6.54 23.91 7.07
N CYS A 449 7.42 24.85 6.73
CA CYS A 449 8.13 25.68 7.70
C CYS A 449 7.18 26.61 8.48
N ARG A 450 6.06 27.07 7.90
CA ARG A 450 5.00 27.78 8.62
C ARG A 450 4.24 26.85 9.57
N VAL A 451 4.03 25.58 9.21
CA VAL A 451 3.43 24.56 10.10
C VAL A 451 4.35 24.26 11.29
N VAL A 452 5.66 24.07 11.05
CA VAL A 452 6.68 23.89 12.11
C VAL A 452 6.68 25.06 13.10
N LYS A 453 6.52 26.30 12.63
CA LYS A 453 6.45 27.50 13.51
C LYS A 453 5.29 27.45 14.52
N GLN A 454 4.34 26.53 14.38
CA GLN A 454 3.24 26.27 15.33
C GLN A 454 3.31 24.86 15.97
N GLU A 455 4.49 24.21 15.98
CA GLU A 455 4.66 22.85 16.54
C GLU A 455 4.22 22.71 18.01
N SER A 456 4.16 23.81 18.78
CA SER A 456 3.65 23.84 20.15
C SER A 456 2.16 23.50 20.27
N GLU A 457 1.38 23.74 19.21
CA GLU A 457 -0.07 23.48 19.17
C GLU A 457 -0.38 22.26 18.30
N ASN A 458 0.14 22.23 17.08
CA ASN A 458 -0.14 21.16 16.13
C ASN A 458 0.72 19.89 16.31
N LEU A 459 1.77 19.93 17.15
CA LEU A 459 2.69 18.83 17.46
C LEU A 459 3.51 18.29 16.25
N MET A 460 3.65 19.09 15.18
CA MET A 460 4.34 18.71 13.94
C MET A 460 5.72 19.38 13.79
N THR A 461 6.71 18.76 14.43
CA THR A 461 8.14 19.11 14.30
C THR A 461 8.69 18.83 12.89
N PRO A 462 9.89 19.33 12.52
CA PRO A 462 10.54 19.03 11.24
C PRO A 462 10.70 17.52 10.99
N LEU A 463 11.06 16.76 12.03
CA LEU A 463 11.15 15.29 11.98
C LEU A 463 9.78 14.63 11.78
N ASN A 464 8.73 15.12 12.46
CA ASN A 464 7.37 14.57 12.29
C ASN A 464 6.84 14.81 10.87
N LEU A 465 7.17 15.95 10.26
CA LEU A 465 6.82 16.25 8.87
C LEU A 465 7.69 15.49 7.87
N SER A 466 9.00 15.33 8.12
CA SER A 466 9.87 14.58 7.21
C SER A 466 9.46 13.10 7.11
N VAL A 467 9.03 12.48 8.21
CA VAL A 467 8.47 11.11 8.22
C VAL A 467 7.21 10.99 7.35
N VAL A 468 6.39 12.05 7.25
CA VAL A 468 5.16 12.06 6.42
C VAL A 468 5.49 12.38 4.95
N PHE A 469 6.36 13.36 4.71
CA PHE A 469 6.61 13.90 3.38
C PHE A 469 7.68 13.15 2.59
N ALA A 470 8.70 12.55 3.21
CA ALA A 470 9.70 11.72 2.52
C ALA A 470 9.08 10.70 1.54
N PRO A 471 8.21 9.76 1.97
CA PRO A 471 7.54 8.81 1.06
C PRO A 471 6.39 9.43 0.23
N THR A 472 6.19 10.75 0.33
CA THR A 472 5.19 11.50 -0.43
C THR A 472 5.81 12.25 -1.63
N ILE A 473 7.05 12.75 -1.49
CA ILE A 473 7.72 13.61 -2.47
C ILE A 473 9.02 13.02 -3.03
N LEU A 474 9.58 11.98 -2.41
CA LEU A 474 10.70 11.19 -2.90
C LEU A 474 10.22 9.78 -3.29
N ARG A 475 10.80 9.22 -4.34
CA ARG A 475 10.57 7.82 -4.74
C ARG A 475 11.84 7.29 -5.44
N PRO A 476 12.45 6.17 -5.00
CA PRO A 476 13.53 5.55 -5.76
C PRO A 476 12.99 4.84 -7.01
N LEU A 477 13.88 4.58 -7.98
CA LEU A 477 13.55 3.81 -9.19
C LEU A 477 13.41 2.30 -8.93
N SER A 478 14.00 1.77 -7.84
CA SER A 478 13.86 0.37 -7.40
C SER A 478 13.09 0.30 -6.08
N ILE A 479 12.15 -0.65 -5.98
CA ILE A 479 11.35 -0.94 -4.79
C ILE A 479 12.25 -1.43 -3.64
N GLU A 480 13.35 -2.10 -3.94
CA GLU A 480 14.32 -2.57 -2.93
C GLU A 480 14.92 -1.39 -2.15
N ARG A 481 15.16 -0.27 -2.85
CA ARG A 481 15.68 0.97 -2.27
C ARG A 481 14.67 1.71 -1.39
N GLU A 482 13.37 1.43 -1.54
CA GLU A 482 12.31 2.10 -0.77
C GLU A 482 12.42 1.82 0.74
N MET A 483 12.97 0.64 1.11
CA MET A 483 13.26 0.32 2.51
C MET A 483 14.66 0.75 2.97
N SER A 484 15.71 0.58 2.15
CA SER A 484 17.08 0.95 2.55
C SER A 484 17.24 2.46 2.75
N ASP A 485 16.64 3.25 1.86
CA ASP A 485 16.87 4.68 1.79
C ASP A 485 15.95 5.45 2.75
N MET A 486 15.00 4.78 3.41
CA MET A 486 13.94 5.40 4.22
C MET A 486 14.47 6.39 5.27
N GLN A 487 15.62 6.09 5.89
CA GLN A 487 16.24 7.01 6.85
C GLN A 487 16.94 8.18 6.16
N ALA A 488 17.61 7.95 5.03
CA ALA A 488 18.25 9.00 4.23
C ALA A 488 17.23 9.99 3.65
N GLN A 489 16.11 9.49 3.11
CA GLN A 489 14.99 10.32 2.64
C GLN A 489 14.41 11.22 3.74
N ARG A 490 14.26 10.69 4.97
CA ARG A 490 13.79 11.48 6.13
C ARG A 490 14.78 12.56 6.52
N MET A 491 16.08 12.24 6.54
CA MET A 491 17.14 13.23 6.83
C MET A 491 17.18 14.32 5.76
N ALA A 492 17.03 13.97 4.48
CA ALA A 492 16.95 14.91 3.37
C ALA A 492 15.77 15.88 3.51
N VAL A 493 14.55 15.37 3.72
CA VAL A 493 13.38 16.24 3.89
C VAL A 493 13.45 17.05 5.20
N GLN A 494 14.05 16.52 6.26
CA GLN A 494 14.27 17.29 7.49
C GLN A 494 15.28 18.44 7.26
N ALA A 495 16.38 18.19 6.55
CA ALA A 495 17.36 19.22 6.20
C ALA A 495 16.76 20.32 5.31
N LEU A 496 15.89 19.95 4.34
CA LEU A 496 15.11 20.92 3.56
C LEU A 496 14.24 21.84 4.44
N LEU A 497 13.63 21.31 5.51
CA LEU A 497 12.79 22.10 6.43
C LEU A 497 13.61 22.95 7.43
N GLU A 498 14.73 22.43 7.93
CA GLU A 498 15.60 23.12 8.88
C GLU A 498 16.45 24.24 8.24
N HIS A 499 16.71 24.13 6.94
CA HIS A 499 17.56 25.05 6.17
C HIS A 499 16.82 25.73 5.01
N ALA A 500 15.48 25.68 5.01
CA ALA A 500 14.62 26.22 3.96
C ALA A 500 14.99 27.65 3.53
N ASP A 501 15.08 28.58 4.49
CA ASP A 501 15.39 29.98 4.21
C ASP A 501 16.71 30.09 3.44
N SER A 502 17.80 29.50 3.97
CA SER A 502 19.12 29.53 3.31
C SER A 502 19.21 28.73 2.01
N ILE A 503 18.36 27.72 1.79
CA ILE A 503 18.31 26.92 0.55
C ILE A 503 17.62 27.69 -0.57
N PHE A 504 16.46 28.30 -0.28
CA PHE A 504 15.63 28.99 -1.27
C PHE A 504 15.86 30.52 -1.32
N GLU A 505 16.73 31.08 -0.49
CA GLU A 505 17.29 32.43 -0.66
C GLU A 505 18.02 32.55 -2.02
N ASN A 506 17.55 33.51 -2.84
CA ASN A 506 18.15 33.95 -4.11
C ASN A 506 19.32 34.92 -3.89
#